data_AF-K2DMT6-F1
#
_entry.id   AF-K2DMT6-F1
#
_cell.length_a   1.000
_cell.length_b   1.000
_cell.length_c   1.000
_cell.angle_alpha   90.00
_cell.angle_beta   90.00
_cell.angle_gamma   90.00
#
_symmetry.space_group_name_H-M   'P 1'
#
loop_
_entity.id
_entity.type
_entity.pdbx_description
1 polymer ?
#
loop_
_entity_poly.entity_id
_entity_poly.type
_entity_poly.pdbx_seq_one_letter_code
_entity_poly.pdbx_strand_id
1 'polypeptide(L)'
;MKTKNYVIIDVVRRIKFFIKDNYFMVQLLDFYADWCGPCKIMTPVLEEVEKDLNKKLEVKKVDVEAEGAMAQEFGIFSIPTFV
;
A
#
# COMPACT_ATOMS: atom_id res chain seq x y z
N MET A 1 -32.25 -1.33 8.98
CA MET A 1 -31.85 -2.49 9.81
C MET A 1 -30.78 -3.28 9.04
N LYS A 2 -29.66 -3.59 9.71
CA LYS A 2 -28.36 -4.03 9.14
C LYS A 2 -28.35 -5.52 8.78
N THR A 3 -27.72 -5.90 7.64
CA THR A 3 -26.98 -7.18 7.52
C THR A 3 -26.00 -7.20 6.33
N LYS A 4 -24.74 -6.86 6.66
CA LYS A 4 -23.45 -7.37 6.14
C LYS A 4 -23.26 -7.62 4.63
N ASN A 5 -22.76 -6.57 3.98
CA ASN A 5 -21.90 -6.60 2.80
C ASN A 5 -20.67 -7.50 3.04
N TYR A 6 -20.54 -8.65 2.37
CA TYR A 6 -19.25 -9.33 2.22
C TYR A 6 -19.02 -9.78 0.77
N VAL A 7 -18.04 -9.10 0.16
CA VAL A 7 -16.91 -9.68 -0.59
C VAL A 7 -17.25 -10.41 -1.90
N ILE A 8 -17.61 -9.63 -2.92
CA ILE A 8 -16.98 -9.73 -4.26
C ILE A 8 -16.86 -8.29 -4.79
N ILE A 9 -15.95 -7.51 -4.21
CA ILE A 9 -15.50 -6.26 -4.82
C ILE A 9 -14.23 -6.65 -5.58
N ASP A 10 -14.37 -6.75 -6.90
CA ASP A 10 -13.32 -6.90 -7.90
C ASP A 10 -12.01 -6.21 -7.47
N VAL A 11 -10.90 -6.96 -7.41
CA VAL A 11 -9.60 -6.47 -6.92
C VAL A 11 -9.16 -5.21 -7.69
N VAL A 12 -9.51 -5.12 -8.97
CA VAL A 12 -9.29 -3.95 -9.82
C VAL A 12 -9.95 -2.68 -9.26
N ARG A 13 -11.15 -2.79 -8.67
CA ARG A 13 -11.82 -1.64 -8.02
C ARG A 13 -11.12 -1.22 -6.73
N ARG A 14 -10.55 -2.17 -6.00
CA ARG A 14 -9.80 -1.92 -4.77
C ARG A 14 -8.46 -1.27 -5.11
N ILE A 15 -7.77 -1.73 -6.15
CA ILE A 15 -6.56 -1.08 -6.68
C ILE A 15 -6.86 0.35 -7.14
N LYS A 16 -7.95 0.59 -7.88
CA LYS A 16 -8.37 1.97 -8.24
C LYS A 16 -8.76 2.83 -7.03
N PHE A 17 -9.17 2.23 -5.92
CA PHE A 17 -9.44 2.96 -4.69
C PHE A 17 -8.12 3.32 -3.98
N PHE A 18 -7.18 2.39 -3.93
CA PHE A 18 -5.84 2.60 -3.38
C PHE A 18 -5.04 3.56 -4.24
N ILE A 19 -5.12 3.48 -5.56
CA ILE A 19 -4.45 4.34 -6.53
C ILE A 19 -5.44 5.37 -7.06
N LYS A 20 -5.45 6.56 -6.48
CA LYS A 20 -6.25 7.68 -7.02
C LYS A 20 -5.65 8.14 -8.35
N ASP A 21 -6.51 8.40 -9.34
CA ASP A 21 -6.14 9.03 -10.61
C ASP A 21 -5.58 10.44 -10.36
N ASN A 22 -4.26 10.56 -10.24
CA ASN A 22 -3.58 11.84 -10.04
C ASN A 22 -2.26 11.86 -10.81
N TYR A 23 -2.31 12.29 -12.07
CA TYR A 23 -1.17 12.27 -13.01
C TYR A 23 0.00 13.20 -12.64
N PHE A 24 -0.08 13.93 -11.52
CA PHE A 24 0.94 14.87 -11.06
C PHE A 24 1.74 14.38 -9.84
N MET A 25 1.33 13.29 -9.19
CA MET A 25 1.91 12.79 -7.93
C MET A 25 2.22 11.31 -8.06
N VAL A 26 3.45 10.91 -7.73
CA VAL A 26 3.87 9.50 -7.66
C VAL A 26 3.34 8.88 -6.38
N GLN A 27 2.81 7.67 -6.47
CA GLN A 27 2.44 6.88 -5.29
C GLN A 27 3.42 5.72 -5.16
N LEU A 28 4.02 5.59 -3.98
CA LEU A 28 4.91 4.48 -3.62
C LEU A 28 4.16 3.55 -2.68
N LEU A 29 3.98 2.31 -3.07
CA LEU A 29 3.34 1.29 -2.24
C LEU A 29 4.40 0.58 -1.40
N ASP A 30 4.31 0.67 -0.08
CA ASP A 30 5.14 -0.03 0.91
C ASP A 30 4.41 -1.28 1.41
N PHE A 31 4.74 -2.44 0.85
CA PHE A 31 4.20 -3.71 1.31
C PHE A 31 4.94 -4.19 2.56
N TYR A 32 4.20 -4.29 3.67
CA TYR A 32 4.74 -4.56 5.00
C TYR A 32 3.87 -5.55 5.81
N ALA A 33 4.34 -5.91 7.00
CA ALA A 33 3.56 -6.56 8.06
C ALA A 33 4.02 -6.06 9.44
N ASP A 34 3.17 -6.17 10.46
CA ASP A 34 3.47 -5.64 11.80
C ASP A 34 4.62 -6.36 12.52
N TRP A 35 4.86 -7.63 12.18
CA TRP A 35 5.98 -8.41 12.69
C TRP A 35 7.29 -8.20 11.90
N CYS A 36 7.25 -7.45 10.80
CA CYS A 36 8.42 -7.22 9.95
C CYS A 36 9.38 -6.21 10.57
N GLY A 37 10.49 -6.70 11.13
CA GLY A 37 11.57 -5.87 11.68
C GLY A 37 12.16 -4.87 10.67
N PRO A 38 12.60 -5.32 9.48
CA PRO A 38 13.15 -4.41 8.46
C PRO A 38 12.16 -3.33 7.99
N CYS A 39 10.87 -3.63 7.90
CA CYS A 39 9.84 -2.67 7.51
C CYS A 39 9.74 -1.49 8.50
N LYS A 40 9.89 -1.76 9.80
CA LYS A 40 9.90 -0.73 10.85
C LYS A 40 11.11 0.20 10.75
N ILE A 41 12.25 -0.31 10.27
CA ILE A 41 13.44 0.50 10.03
C ILE A 41 13.25 1.41 8.82
N MET A 42 12.59 0.92 7.77
CA MET A 42 12.34 1.69 6.55
C MET A 42 11.26 2.76 6.69
N THR A 43 10.25 2.54 7.55
CA THR A 43 9.14 3.50 7.76
C THR A 43 9.62 4.94 7.98
N PRO A 44 10.51 5.26 8.94
CA PRO A 44 10.97 6.64 9.15
C PRO A 44 11.74 7.21 7.95
N VAL A 45 12.46 6.37 7.20
CA VAL A 45 13.19 6.81 5.99
C VAL A 45 12.20 7.24 4.91
N LEU A 46 11.12 6.49 4.72
CA LEU A 46 10.09 6.83 3.74
C LEU A 46 9.32 8.11 4.12
N GLU A 47 9.06 8.31 5.41
CA GLU A 47 8.43 9.55 5.91
C GLU A 47 9.32 10.79 5.68
N GLU A 48 10.65 10.65 5.77
CA GLU A 48 11.59 11.73 5.43
C GLU A 48 11.58 12.01 3.93
N VAL A 49 11.63 10.99 3.09
CA VAL A 49 11.59 11.13 1.63
C VAL A 49 10.27 11.76 1.16
N GLU A 50 9.14 11.37 1.75
CA GLU A 50 7.83 11.95 1.45
C GLU A 50 7.77 13.45 1.80
N LYS A 51 8.37 13.85 2.92
CA LYS A 51 8.49 15.26 3.32
C LYS A 51 9.34 16.06 2.33
N ASP A 52 10.49 15.52 1.92
CA ASP A 52 11.42 16.18 0.98
C ASP A 52 10.79 16.36 -0.40
N LEU A 53 10.00 15.39 -0.85
CA LEU A 53 9.33 15.41 -2.15
C LEU A 53 7.97 16.11 -2.15
N ASN A 54 7.51 16.60 -1.00
CA ASN A 54 6.33 17.46 -0.76
C ASN A 54 5.35 17.60 -1.95
N LYS A 55 4.23 16.88 -1.88
CA LYS A 55 3.16 16.81 -2.89
C LYS A 55 3.54 16.16 -4.24
N LYS A 56 4.77 15.68 -4.41
CA LYS A 56 5.17 14.89 -5.58
C LYS A 56 5.22 13.39 -5.30
N LEU A 57 5.32 13.01 -4.03
CA LEU A 57 5.30 11.63 -3.57
C LEU A 57 4.21 11.47 -2.50
N GLU A 58 3.47 10.38 -2.57
CA GLU A 58 2.60 9.88 -1.50
C GLU A 58 3.00 8.42 -1.21
N VAL A 59 3.36 8.10 0.04
CA VAL A 59 3.69 6.74 0.45
C VAL A 59 2.45 6.07 1.02
N LYS A 60 2.06 4.91 0.45
CA LYS A 60 0.93 4.11 0.91
C LYS A 60 1.39 2.78 1.44
N LYS A 61 1.10 2.54 2.71
CA LYS A 61 1.40 1.27 3.36
C LYS A 61 0.33 0.23 3.03
N VAL A 62 0.75 -0.96 2.61
CA VAL A 62 -0.10 -2.10 2.29
C VAL A 62 0.29 -3.26 3.19
N ASP A 63 -0.58 -3.60 4.14
CA ASP A 63 -0.39 -4.75 5.01
C ASP A 63 -0.67 -6.03 4.22
N VAL A 64 0.35 -6.87 4.03
CA VAL A 64 0.24 -8.11 3.25
C VAL A 64 -0.65 -9.17 3.94
N GLU A 65 -0.86 -9.07 5.25
CA GLU A 65 -1.75 -9.97 6.00
C GLU A 65 -3.21 -9.56 5.82
N ALA A 66 -3.50 -8.25 5.81
CA ALA A 66 -4.84 -7.73 5.57
C ALA A 66 -5.23 -7.71 4.08
N GLU A 67 -4.26 -7.48 3.19
CA GLU A 67 -4.44 -7.24 1.75
C GLU A 67 -3.78 -8.32 0.88
N GLY A 68 -3.80 -9.59 1.31
CA GLY A 68 -3.10 -10.69 0.64
C GLY A 68 -3.40 -10.88 -0.86
N ALA A 69 -4.64 -10.60 -1.29
CA ALA A 69 -4.99 -10.65 -2.72
C ALA A 69 -4.28 -9.56 -3.54
N MET A 70 -4.13 -8.36 -2.98
CA MET A 70 -3.37 -7.28 -3.63
C MET A 70 -1.88 -7.62 -3.65
N ALA A 71 -1.33 -8.11 -2.55
CA ALA A 71 0.06 -8.56 -2.49
C ALA A 71 0.35 -9.63 -3.57
N GLN A 72 -0.57 -10.57 -3.79
CA GLN A 72 -0.44 -11.57 -4.85
C GLN A 72 -0.47 -10.96 -6.25
N GLU A 73 -1.38 -10.02 -6.53
CA GLU A 73 -1.49 -9.36 -7.84
C GLU A 73 -0.21 -8.56 -8.19
N PHE A 74 0.39 -7.91 -7.20
CA PHE A 74 1.67 -7.22 -7.34
C PHE A 74 2.90 -8.16 -7.29
N GLY A 75 2.71 -9.47 -7.14
CA GLY A 75 3.81 -10.44 -7.11
C GLY A 75 4.71 -10.32 -5.88
N ILE A 76 4.15 -9.91 -4.74
CA ILE A 76 4.90 -9.68 -3.50
C ILE A 76 5.11 -11.00 -2.75
N PHE A 77 6.35 -11.50 -2.78
CA PHE A 77 6.76 -12.74 -2.09
C PHE A 77 7.68 -12.51 -0.89
N SER A 78 8.12 -11.27 -0.68
CA SER A 78 8.97 -10.86 0.43
C SER A 78 8.59 -9.46 0.88
N ILE A 79 8.83 -9.16 2.16
CA ILE A 79 8.65 -7.82 2.71
C ILE A 79 9.94 -7.36 3.42
N PRO A 80 10.25 -6.05 3.40
CA PRO A 80 9.53 -5.00 2.69
C PRO A 80 9.70 -5.11 1.16
N THR A 81 8.67 -4.72 0.41
CA THR A 81 8.76 -4.51 -1.05
C THR A 81 8.11 -3.18 -1.39
N PHE A 82 8.76 -2.42 -2.28
CA PHE A 82 8.28 -1.13 -2.73
C PHE A 82 7.92 -1.19 -4.22
N VAL A 83 6.74 -0.68 -4.58
CA VAL A 83 6.25 -0.59 -5.96
C VAL A 83 5.87 0.84 -6.28
#